data_AF-A0A7L2QSK0-F1
#
_entry.id   AF-A0A7L2QSK0-F1
#
_cell.length_a   1.000
_cell.length_b   1.000
_cell.length_c   1.000
_cell.angle_alpha   90.00
_cell.angle_beta   90.00
_cell.angle_gamma   90.00
#
_symmetry.space_group_name_H-M   'P 1'
#
loop_
_entity.id
_entity.type
_entity.pdbx_description
1 polymer ?
#
loop_
_entity_poly.entity_id
_entity_poly.type
_entity_poly.pdbx_seq_one_letter_code
_entity_poly.pdbx_strand_id
1 'polypeptide(L)'
;LEENYGHATNGRRKQATGRKDPSPPELLKRIEQMEAELVQKEQRLLKIDFLCENISDLTDRIRAVVENGKQDKLLFARRTNELQRKIKDKTQALRALFAELSMKQALATKLQQEIRDKEQFLTTASWMISQGLPPPKETEKDRWKILHTEKMQKAVAKARAKHPAEEEQGAVPGHAPTTPKEQERLPLLQPHMAPFGPSEPSSSPGHFKKPPAKPSEI
;
A
#
# COMPACT_ATOMS: atom_id res chain seq x y z
N LEU A 1 -23.77 -87.67 28.80
CA LEU A 1 -23.81 -86.48 29.67
C LEU A 1 -25.02 -85.67 29.21
N GLU A 2 -26.28 -86.06 29.44
CA GLU A 2 -26.92 -86.45 30.70
C GLU A 2 -26.37 -85.67 31.89
N GLU A 3 -26.98 -84.52 32.17
CA GLU A 3 -26.93 -83.93 33.50
C GLU A 3 -28.27 -83.29 33.84
N ASN A 4 -28.74 -83.71 34.99
CA ASN A 4 -30.09 -83.66 35.51
C ASN A 4 -30.22 -82.42 36.37
N TYR A 5 -31.05 -81.44 35.96
CA TYR A 5 -31.43 -80.33 36.83
C TYR A 5 -32.88 -80.49 37.27
N GLY A 6 -33.05 -81.32 38.31
CA GLY A 6 -33.70 -80.93 39.56
C GLY A 6 -35.04 -80.20 39.45
N HIS A 7 -36.11 -80.99 39.46
CA HIS A 7 -37.47 -80.52 39.69
C HIS A 7 -37.65 -80.04 41.15
N ALA A 8 -37.31 -78.78 41.43
CA ALA A 8 -37.65 -78.12 42.69
C ALA A 8 -39.10 -77.62 42.64
N THR A 9 -39.98 -78.29 43.37
CA THR A 9 -41.39 -77.99 43.55
C THR A 9 -41.61 -76.64 44.24
N ASN A 10 -41.61 -75.55 43.45
CA ASN A 10 -41.90 -74.21 43.96
C ASN A 10 -43.40 -73.88 43.82
N GLY A 11 -44.22 -74.53 44.65
CA GLY A 11 -45.69 -74.48 44.59
C GLY A 11 -46.37 -73.19 45.03
N ARG A 12 -45.67 -72.06 45.27
CA ARG A 12 -46.29 -70.81 45.73
C ARG A 12 -45.64 -69.52 45.21
N ARG A 13 -45.43 -69.41 43.89
CA ARG A 13 -45.18 -68.11 43.24
C ARG A 13 -45.99 -67.97 41.95
N LYS A 14 -47.31 -68.09 42.07
CA LYS A 14 -48.23 -67.50 41.10
C LYS A 14 -49.03 -66.46 41.85
N GLN A 15 -48.53 -65.23 41.87
CA GLN A 15 -49.38 -64.08 42.16
C GLN A 15 -50.37 -64.05 40.99
N ALA A 16 -51.56 -64.60 41.20
CA ALA A 16 -52.64 -64.53 40.23
C ALA A 16 -52.99 -63.06 40.10
N THR A 17 -52.35 -62.37 39.15
CA THR A 17 -52.87 -61.12 38.64
C THR A 17 -54.29 -61.46 38.19
N GLY A 18 -55.30 -60.78 38.75
CA GLY A 18 -56.72 -61.05 38.52
C GLY A 18 -57.17 -60.68 37.10
N ARG A 19 -56.38 -61.05 36.10
CA ARG A 19 -56.63 -60.87 34.69
C ARG A 19 -57.20 -62.19 34.20
N LYS A 20 -58.47 -62.18 33.78
CA LYS A 20 -59.01 -63.29 32.99
C LYS A 20 -58.15 -63.42 31.74
N ASP A 21 -57.69 -64.63 31.47
CA ASP A 21 -57.02 -64.91 30.22
C ASP A 21 -58.01 -64.62 29.08
N PRO A 22 -57.63 -63.76 28.12
CA PRO A 22 -58.52 -63.38 27.04
C PRO A 22 -58.89 -64.62 26.24
N SER A 23 -60.16 -64.69 25.85
CA SER A 23 -60.67 -65.79 25.04
C SER A 23 -59.95 -65.80 23.67
N PRO A 24 -59.68 -66.97 23.06
CA PRO A 24 -59.07 -67.04 21.72
C PRO A 24 -59.65 -66.06 20.67
N PRO A 25 -60.99 -65.86 20.55
CA PRO A 25 -61.57 -64.83 19.70
C PRO A 25 -61.23 -63.37 20.09
N GLU A 26 -61.06 -63.07 21.38
CA GLU A 26 -60.66 -61.73 21.84
C GLU A 26 -59.21 -61.45 21.48
N LEU A 27 -58.34 -62.46 21.54
CA LEU A 27 -56.95 -62.37 21.08
C LEU A 27 -56.87 -62.12 19.57
N LEU A 28 -57.66 -62.84 18.77
CA LEU A 28 -57.72 -62.64 17.32
C LEU A 28 -58.16 -61.22 16.96
N LYS A 29 -59.23 -60.73 17.58
CA LYS A 29 -59.70 -59.34 17.36
C LYS A 29 -58.63 -58.30 17.76
N ARG A 30 -57.86 -58.58 18.81
CA ARG A 30 -56.77 -57.68 19.24
C ARG A 30 -55.61 -57.72 18.26
N ILE A 31 -55.28 -58.88 17.70
CA ILE A 31 -54.25 -59.04 16.66
C ILE A 31 -54.65 -58.24 15.42
N GLU A 32 -55.87 -58.41 14.91
CA GLU A 32 -56.38 -57.65 13.76
C GLU A 32 -56.31 -56.14 13.98
N GLN A 33 -56.66 -55.67 15.18
CA GLN A 33 -56.53 -54.25 15.53
C GLN A 33 -55.06 -53.78 15.50
N MET A 34 -54.14 -54.55 16.07
CA MET A 34 -52.72 -54.20 16.08
C MET A 34 -52.11 -54.23 14.67
N GLU A 35 -52.51 -55.17 13.82
CA GLU A 35 -52.09 -55.23 12.42
C GLU A 35 -52.56 -54.00 11.64
N ALA A 36 -53.82 -53.59 11.82
CA ALA A 36 -54.34 -52.37 11.20
C ALA A 36 -53.59 -51.11 11.67
N GLU A 37 -53.30 -51.00 12.97
CA GLU A 37 -52.50 -49.90 13.54
C GLU A 37 -51.05 -49.93 13.04
N LEU A 38 -50.45 -51.11 12.87
CA LEU A 38 -49.09 -51.28 12.35
C LEU A 38 -48.99 -50.81 10.90
N VAL A 39 -49.90 -51.26 10.03
CA VAL A 39 -49.96 -50.84 8.62
C VAL A 39 -50.10 -49.32 8.50
N GLN A 40 -50.94 -48.70 9.35
CA GLN A 40 -51.08 -47.25 9.36
C GLN A 40 -49.77 -46.53 9.75
N LYS A 41 -49.03 -47.08 10.73
CA LYS A 41 -47.73 -46.53 11.13
C LYS A 41 -46.65 -46.72 10.08
N GLU A 42 -46.62 -47.86 9.39
CA GLU A 42 -45.68 -48.12 8.30
C GLU A 42 -45.90 -47.16 7.13
N GLN A 43 -47.14 -46.94 6.73
CA GLN A 43 -47.48 -45.95 5.70
C GLN A 43 -47.05 -44.53 6.12
N ARG A 44 -47.23 -44.19 7.40
CA ARG A 44 -46.79 -42.90 7.93
C ARG A 44 -45.27 -42.77 7.92
N LEU A 45 -44.54 -43.80 8.31
CA LEU A 45 -43.08 -43.82 8.29
C LEU A 45 -42.56 -43.65 6.86
N LEU A 46 -43.10 -44.40 5.90
CA LEU A 46 -42.71 -44.27 4.49
C LEU A 46 -42.91 -42.84 3.96
N LYS A 47 -43.99 -42.17 4.36
CA LYS A 47 -44.24 -40.76 4.00
C LYS A 47 -43.21 -39.82 4.64
N ILE A 48 -42.82 -40.07 5.88
CA ILE A 48 -41.80 -39.28 6.58
C ILE A 48 -40.44 -39.47 5.90
N ASP A 49 -40.05 -40.70 5.60
CA ASP A 49 -38.78 -41.01 4.95
C ASP A 49 -38.68 -40.33 3.58
N PHE A 50 -39.75 -40.43 2.77
CA PHE A 50 -39.83 -39.70 1.49
C PHE A 50 -39.69 -38.18 1.66
N LEU A 51 -40.30 -37.60 2.69
CA LEU A 51 -40.16 -36.16 2.96
C LEU A 51 -38.74 -35.80 3.41
N CYS A 52 -38.12 -36.63 4.25
CA CYS A 52 -36.74 -36.43 4.70
C CYS A 52 -35.74 -36.46 3.54
N GLU A 53 -35.89 -37.40 2.60
CA GLU A 53 -35.09 -37.48 1.38
C GLU A 53 -35.24 -36.21 0.54
N ASN A 54 -36.48 -35.80 0.26
CA ASN A 54 -36.74 -34.58 -0.51
C ASN A 54 -36.18 -33.31 0.15
N ILE A 55 -36.31 -33.19 1.48
CA ILE A 55 -35.75 -32.05 2.22
C ILE A 55 -34.22 -32.08 2.16
N SER A 56 -33.60 -33.26 2.25
CA SER A 56 -32.15 -33.42 2.16
C SER A 56 -31.65 -33.02 0.77
N ASP A 57 -32.28 -33.52 -0.28
CA ASP A 57 -31.97 -33.17 -1.67
C ASP A 57 -32.11 -31.67 -1.93
N LEU A 58 -33.20 -31.05 -1.45
CA LEU A 58 -33.41 -29.61 -1.60
C LEU A 58 -32.33 -28.82 -0.83
N THR A 59 -31.98 -29.28 0.37
CA THR A 59 -30.95 -28.63 1.21
C THR A 59 -29.58 -28.70 0.54
N ASP A 60 -29.21 -29.85 -0.04
CA ASP A 60 -27.94 -30.02 -0.72
C ASP A 60 -27.86 -29.17 -2.00
N ARG A 61 -28.97 -29.08 -2.76
CA ARG A 61 -29.06 -28.15 -3.90
C ARG A 61 -28.88 -26.70 -3.47
N ILE A 62 -29.56 -26.26 -2.40
CA ILE A 62 -29.40 -24.91 -1.85
C ILE A 62 -27.95 -24.68 -1.42
N ARG A 63 -27.33 -25.65 -0.74
CA ARG A 63 -25.94 -25.56 -0.31
C ARG A 63 -24.99 -25.38 -1.49
N ALA A 64 -25.19 -26.14 -2.57
CA ALA A 64 -24.39 -26.02 -3.78
C ALA A 64 -24.52 -24.63 -4.43
N VAL A 65 -25.74 -24.09 -4.53
CA VAL A 65 -25.99 -22.73 -5.06
C VAL A 65 -25.31 -21.67 -4.19
N VAL A 66 -25.43 -21.78 -2.86
CA VAL A 66 -24.80 -20.86 -1.91
C VAL A 66 -23.28 -20.91 -2.03
N GLU A 67 -22.69 -22.10 -2.14
CA GLU A 67 -21.24 -22.24 -2.24
C GLU A 67 -20.71 -21.70 -3.57
N ASN A 68 -21.37 -22.00 -4.68
CA ASN A 68 -21.02 -21.40 -5.97
C ASN A 68 -21.12 -19.86 -5.93
N GLY A 69 -22.18 -19.32 -5.33
CA GLY A 69 -22.35 -17.88 -5.15
C GLY A 69 -21.28 -17.24 -4.27
N LYS A 70 -20.74 -17.95 -3.26
CA LYS A 70 -19.59 -17.47 -2.48
C LYS A 70 -18.31 -17.42 -3.32
N GLN A 71 -18.06 -18.46 -4.12
CA GLN A 71 -16.90 -18.49 -5.01
C GLN A 71 -16.95 -17.36 -6.04
N ASP A 72 -18.10 -17.12 -6.67
CA ASP A 72 -18.29 -16.02 -7.61
C ASP A 72 -18.06 -14.65 -6.96
N LYS A 73 -18.60 -14.43 -5.75
CA LYS A 73 -18.37 -13.21 -4.97
C LYS A 73 -16.89 -13.02 -4.64
N LEU A 74 -16.19 -14.07 -4.25
CA LEU A 74 -14.75 -14.02 -3.97
C LEU A 74 -13.96 -13.64 -5.23
N LEU A 75 -14.27 -14.26 -6.37
CA LEU A 75 -13.63 -13.94 -7.65
C LEU A 75 -13.88 -12.49 -8.06
N PHE A 76 -15.12 -12.01 -7.90
CA PHE A 76 -15.48 -10.64 -8.17
C PHE A 76 -14.72 -9.65 -7.25
N ALA A 77 -14.64 -9.95 -5.95
CA ALA A 77 -13.89 -9.15 -4.99
C ALA A 77 -12.39 -9.08 -5.34
N ARG A 78 -11.77 -10.21 -5.71
CA ARG A 78 -10.37 -10.25 -6.15
C ARG A 78 -10.14 -9.38 -7.40
N ARG A 79 -10.99 -9.51 -8.42
CA ARG A 79 -10.92 -8.70 -9.65
C ARG A 79 -11.10 -7.21 -9.36
N THR A 80 -12.02 -6.86 -8.47
CA THR A 80 -12.26 -5.47 -8.07
C THR A 80 -11.06 -4.88 -7.35
N ASN A 81 -10.47 -5.63 -6.42
CA ASN A 81 -9.26 -5.20 -5.70
C ASN A 81 -8.07 -5.01 -6.65
N GLU A 82 -7.91 -5.91 -7.63
CA GLU A 82 -6.89 -5.78 -8.67
C GLU A 82 -7.06 -4.49 -9.48
N LEU A 83 -8.28 -4.20 -9.92
CA LEU A 83 -8.59 -2.98 -10.66
C LEU A 83 -8.36 -1.73 -9.81
N GLN A 84 -8.76 -1.73 -8.54
CA GLN A 84 -8.50 -0.63 -7.62
C GLN A 84 -7.00 -0.38 -7.44
N ARG A 85 -6.18 -1.44 -7.33
CA ARG A 85 -4.72 -1.31 -7.27
C ARG A 85 -4.17 -0.67 -8.54
N LYS A 86 -4.55 -1.18 -9.72
CA LYS A 86 -4.12 -0.61 -11.01
C LYS A 86 -4.51 0.86 -11.15
N ILE A 87 -5.71 1.24 -10.72
CA ILE A 87 -6.17 2.63 -10.72
C ILE A 87 -5.26 3.48 -9.82
N LYS A 88 -5.02 3.04 -8.57
CA LYS A 88 -4.14 3.75 -7.63
C LYS A 88 -2.74 3.95 -8.19
N ASP A 89 -2.15 2.90 -8.76
CA ASP A 89 -0.80 2.94 -9.35
C ASP A 89 -0.74 3.96 -10.51
N LYS A 90 -1.75 3.93 -11.40
CA LYS A 90 -1.84 4.89 -12.52
C LYS A 90 -2.08 6.32 -12.03
N THR A 91 -2.92 6.52 -11.01
CA THR A 91 -3.12 7.83 -10.39
C THR A 91 -1.84 8.37 -9.76
N GLN A 92 -1.06 7.52 -9.11
CA GLN A 92 0.23 7.91 -8.54
C GLN A 92 1.23 8.29 -9.65
N ALA A 93 1.30 7.50 -10.72
CA ALA A 93 2.14 7.82 -11.88
C ALA A 93 1.72 9.15 -12.53
N LEU A 94 0.42 9.38 -12.72
CA LEU A 94 -0.12 10.64 -13.23
C LEU A 94 0.24 11.81 -12.33
N ARG A 95 0.15 11.65 -11.01
CA ARG A 95 0.54 12.70 -10.05
C ARG A 95 2.03 13.04 -10.16
N ALA A 96 2.90 12.03 -10.30
CA ALA A 96 4.33 12.25 -10.48
C ALA A 96 4.64 13.00 -11.78
N LEU A 97 4.02 12.59 -12.88
CA LEU A 97 4.14 13.29 -14.17
C LEU A 97 3.60 14.73 -14.09
N PHE A 98 2.49 14.95 -13.40
CA PHE A 98 1.95 16.29 -13.20
C PHE A 98 2.90 17.18 -12.39
N ALA A 99 3.55 16.64 -11.36
CA ALA A 99 4.57 17.37 -10.60
C ALA A 99 5.78 17.73 -11.47
N GLU A 100 6.28 16.79 -12.27
CA GLU A 100 7.37 17.06 -13.21
C GLU A 100 6.99 18.14 -14.24
N LEU A 101 5.80 18.03 -14.82
CA LEU A 101 5.29 19.02 -15.77
C LEU A 101 5.15 20.39 -15.11
N SER A 102 4.63 20.44 -13.88
CA SER A 102 4.48 21.68 -13.11
C SER A 102 5.83 22.34 -12.84
N MET A 103 6.85 21.57 -12.47
CA MET A 103 8.22 22.08 -12.30
C MET A 103 8.79 22.63 -13.61
N LYS A 104 8.60 21.93 -14.73
CA LYS A 104 9.03 22.37 -16.05
C LYS A 104 8.31 23.65 -16.49
N GLN A 105 7.01 23.74 -16.24
CA GLN A 105 6.22 24.93 -16.52
C GLN A 105 6.69 26.12 -15.68
N ALA A 106 6.93 25.93 -14.38
CA ALA A 106 7.47 26.97 -13.50
C ALA A 106 8.84 27.48 -13.98
N LEU A 107 9.73 26.57 -14.43
CA LEU A 107 11.01 26.94 -15.02
C LEU A 107 10.84 27.75 -16.31
N ALA A 108 9.96 27.32 -17.21
CA ALA A 108 9.67 28.03 -18.44
C ALA A 108 9.14 29.45 -18.16
N THR A 109 8.21 29.59 -17.22
CA THR A 109 7.68 30.89 -16.79
C THR A 109 8.79 31.77 -16.20
N LYS A 110 9.69 31.22 -15.38
CA LYS A 110 10.83 31.96 -14.84
C LYS A 110 11.75 32.47 -15.94
N LEU A 111 12.13 31.61 -16.88
CA LEU A 111 12.98 32.00 -18.01
C LEU A 111 12.31 33.06 -18.89
N GLN A 112 11.00 32.96 -19.12
CA GLN A 112 10.26 33.96 -19.86
C GLN A 112 10.22 35.31 -19.14
N GLN A 113 10.13 35.31 -17.80
CA GLN A 113 10.26 36.54 -17.01
C GLN A 113 11.67 37.14 -17.15
N GLU A 114 12.73 36.33 -17.03
CA GLU A 114 14.10 36.81 -17.19
C GLU A 114 14.37 37.40 -18.58
N ILE A 115 13.79 36.83 -19.64
CA ILE A 115 13.87 37.40 -20.99
C ILE A 115 13.21 38.77 -21.02
N ARG A 116 11.97 38.90 -20.51
CA ARG A 116 11.27 40.19 -20.46
C ARG A 116 12.04 41.23 -19.65
N ASP A 117 12.59 40.86 -18.51
CA ASP A 117 13.35 41.76 -17.65
C ASP A 117 14.62 42.28 -18.39
N LYS A 118 15.32 41.38 -19.08
CA LYS A 118 16.50 41.74 -19.89
C LYS A 118 16.13 42.59 -21.10
N GLU A 119 15.04 42.29 -21.80
CA GLU A 119 14.53 43.09 -22.92
C GLU A 119 14.16 44.51 -22.47
N GLN A 120 13.48 44.64 -21.33
CA GLN A 120 13.16 45.93 -20.73
C GLN A 120 14.44 46.70 -20.38
N PHE A 121 15.39 46.05 -19.72
CA PHE A 121 16.68 46.64 -19.39
C PHE A 121 17.43 47.13 -20.63
N LEU A 122 17.50 46.32 -21.69
CA LEU A 122 18.14 46.70 -22.96
C LEU A 122 17.43 47.88 -23.63
N THR A 123 16.09 47.87 -23.63
CA THR A 123 15.29 48.96 -24.21
C THR A 123 15.54 50.27 -23.45
N THR A 124 15.53 50.24 -22.12
CA THR A 124 15.85 51.40 -21.27
C THR A 124 17.28 51.88 -21.48
N ALA A 125 18.26 50.98 -21.48
CA ALA A 125 19.66 51.34 -21.69
C ALA A 125 19.90 51.95 -23.08
N SER A 126 19.31 51.35 -24.13
CA SER A 126 19.36 51.87 -25.50
C SER A 126 18.77 53.27 -25.59
N TRP A 127 17.59 53.47 -24.99
CA TRP A 127 16.95 54.78 -24.90
C TRP A 127 17.86 55.80 -24.18
N MET A 128 18.41 55.47 -23.01
CA MET A 128 19.32 56.38 -22.28
C MET A 128 20.56 56.74 -23.10
N ILE A 129 21.17 55.76 -23.78
CA ILE A 129 22.33 55.99 -24.66
C ILE A 129 21.95 56.94 -25.80
N SER A 130 20.79 56.74 -26.44
CA SER A 130 20.31 57.64 -27.50
C SER A 130 20.08 59.08 -27.02
N GLN A 131 19.75 59.26 -25.73
CA GLN A 131 19.59 60.56 -25.08
C GLN A 131 20.91 61.12 -24.53
N GLY A 132 22.03 60.40 -24.69
CA GLY A 132 23.33 60.79 -24.13
C GLY A 132 23.42 60.71 -22.60
N LEU A 133 22.46 60.04 -21.95
CA LEU A 133 22.42 59.85 -20.51
C LEU A 133 23.33 58.68 -20.08
N PRO A 134 23.89 58.72 -18.86
CA PRO A 134 24.75 57.65 -18.36
C PRO A 134 23.97 56.32 -18.24
N PRO A 135 24.59 55.16 -18.51
CA PRO A 135 23.94 53.87 -18.38
C PRO A 135 23.36 53.60 -16.98
N PRO A 136 22.41 52.65 -16.84
CA PRO A 136 21.85 52.27 -15.55
C PRO A 136 22.93 51.93 -14.50
N LYS A 137 22.69 52.32 -13.24
CA LYS A 137 23.64 52.18 -12.11
C LYS A 137 24.12 50.74 -11.87
N GLU A 138 23.33 49.76 -12.25
CA GLU A 138 23.69 48.34 -12.14
C GLU A 138 24.83 47.97 -13.11
N THR A 139 24.78 48.47 -14.35
CA THR A 139 25.82 48.28 -15.37
C THR A 139 27.17 48.85 -14.95
N GLU A 140 27.16 49.96 -14.22
CA GLU A 140 28.38 50.63 -13.78
C GLU A 140 29.15 49.76 -12.77
N LYS A 141 28.44 49.14 -11.82
CA LYS A 141 29.05 48.21 -10.85
C LYS A 141 29.73 47.04 -11.54
N ASP A 142 29.08 46.46 -12.55
CA ASP A 142 29.64 45.32 -13.28
C ASP A 142 30.83 45.72 -14.16
N ARG A 143 30.80 46.92 -14.74
CA ARG A 143 31.96 47.49 -15.45
C ARG A 143 33.18 47.65 -14.53
N TRP A 144 32.98 48.13 -13.31
CA TRP A 144 34.07 48.26 -12.33
C TRP A 144 34.66 46.89 -11.96
N LYS A 145 33.83 45.85 -11.79
CA LYS A 145 34.29 44.48 -11.54
C LYS A 145 35.15 43.96 -12.69
N ILE A 146 34.69 44.11 -13.94
CA ILE A 146 35.42 43.66 -15.14
C ILE A 146 36.77 44.37 -15.25
N LEU A 147 36.79 45.68 -15.02
CA LEU A 147 38.04 46.45 -15.07
C LEU A 147 39.04 45.99 -13.99
N HIS A 148 38.54 45.62 -12.82
CA HIS A 148 39.37 45.12 -11.73
C HIS A 148 39.94 43.73 -12.03
N THR A 149 39.10 42.80 -12.53
CA THR A 149 39.55 41.46 -12.91
C THR A 149 40.55 41.50 -14.06
N GLU A 150 40.33 42.36 -15.06
CA GLU A 150 41.26 42.56 -16.18
C GLU A 150 42.61 43.11 -15.70
N LYS A 151 42.61 44.08 -14.78
CA LYS A 151 43.85 44.60 -14.16
C LYS A 151 44.61 43.50 -13.41
N MET A 152 43.90 42.66 -12.65
CA MET A 152 44.52 41.51 -11.96
C MET A 152 45.12 40.51 -12.95
N GLN A 153 44.37 40.13 -13.99
CA GLN A 153 44.87 39.21 -15.02
C GLN A 153 46.10 39.76 -15.75
N LYS A 154 46.10 41.06 -16.09
CA LYS A 154 47.27 41.72 -16.71
C LYS A 154 48.47 41.76 -15.76
N ALA A 155 48.25 41.97 -14.46
CA ALA A 155 49.33 41.93 -13.47
C ALA A 155 49.93 40.53 -13.34
N VAL A 156 49.10 39.48 -13.29
CA VAL A 156 49.53 38.07 -13.26
C VAL A 156 50.28 37.70 -14.54
N ALA A 157 49.75 38.05 -15.71
CA ALA A 157 50.42 37.80 -16.99
C ALA A 157 51.77 38.52 -17.09
N LYS A 158 51.86 39.77 -16.59
CA LYS A 158 53.10 40.54 -16.54
C LYS A 158 54.11 39.96 -15.54
N ALA A 159 53.66 39.41 -14.42
CA ALA A 159 54.52 38.70 -13.47
C ALA A 159 55.08 37.42 -14.09
N ARG A 160 54.23 36.62 -14.76
CA ARG A 160 54.65 35.41 -15.49
C ARG A 160 55.63 35.71 -16.62
N ALA A 161 55.40 36.78 -17.39
CA ALA A 161 56.31 37.19 -18.47
C ALA A 161 57.67 37.73 -17.97
N LYS A 162 57.75 38.20 -16.72
CA LYS A 162 59.01 38.67 -16.10
C LYS A 162 59.83 37.53 -15.47
N HIS A 163 59.21 36.39 -15.19
CA HIS A 163 59.86 35.18 -14.67
C HIS A 163 59.62 33.97 -15.59
N PRO A 164 60.09 33.97 -16.85
CA PRO A 164 60.02 32.78 -17.69
C PRO A 164 60.94 31.64 -17.22
N ALA A 165 61.95 31.96 -16.40
CA ALA A 165 62.99 31.02 -15.98
C ALA A 165 62.57 30.07 -14.85
N GLU A 166 61.51 30.37 -14.08
CA GLU A 166 61.03 29.48 -13.02
C GLU A 166 60.08 28.40 -13.56
N GLU A 167 59.47 28.59 -14.73
CA GLU A 167 58.56 27.60 -15.34
C GLU A 167 59.32 26.51 -16.14
N GLU A 168 60.52 26.81 -16.65
CA GLU A 168 61.42 25.81 -17.26
C GLU A 168 62.17 24.95 -16.22
N GLN A 169 62.38 25.45 -14.99
CA GLN A 169 63.05 24.67 -13.92
C GLN A 169 62.12 23.63 -13.26
N GLY A 170 60.83 23.60 -13.61
CA GLY A 170 59.89 22.55 -13.22
C GLY A 170 59.76 21.40 -14.24
N ALA A 171 60.35 21.53 -15.43
CA ALA A 171 60.28 20.51 -16.48
C ALA A 171 61.41 19.47 -16.32
N VAL A 172 61.32 18.62 -15.28
CA VAL A 172 62.17 17.44 -15.17
C VAL A 172 61.67 16.34 -16.11
N PRO A 173 62.52 15.75 -16.97
CA PRO A 173 62.16 14.60 -17.81
C PRO A 173 62.17 13.29 -17.00
N GLY A 174 61.03 12.60 -17.00
CA GLY A 174 60.95 11.14 -16.86
C GLY A 174 60.70 10.59 -15.45
N HIS A 175 59.50 10.01 -15.24
CA HIS A 175 59.38 8.68 -14.65
C HIS A 175 58.17 7.96 -15.26
N ALA A 176 58.43 6.77 -15.77
CA ALA A 176 57.47 5.82 -16.33
C ALA A 176 56.44 5.37 -15.26
N PRO A 177 55.26 4.88 -15.67
CA PRO A 177 54.12 4.68 -14.77
C PRO A 177 54.34 3.43 -13.90
N THR A 178 54.56 3.63 -12.61
CA THR A 178 54.36 2.56 -11.63
C THR A 178 52.90 2.59 -11.22
N THR A 179 52.16 1.58 -11.67
CA THR A 179 50.89 1.22 -11.04
C THR A 179 51.21 0.40 -9.78
N PRO A 180 50.75 0.85 -8.60
CA PRO A 180 50.27 -0.08 -7.59
C PRO A 180 48.76 0.05 -7.47
N LYS A 181 48.11 -1.10 -7.56
CA LYS A 181 46.72 -1.32 -7.23
C LYS A 181 46.41 -0.88 -5.79
N GLU A 182 45.17 -0.38 -5.66
CA GLU A 182 44.24 -0.67 -4.55
C GLU A 182 44.36 0.15 -3.25
N GLN A 183 43.21 0.75 -2.91
CA GLN A 183 42.75 1.20 -1.60
C GLN A 183 43.57 2.29 -0.89
N GLU A 184 43.20 3.54 -1.10
CA GLU A 184 42.57 4.37 -0.06
C GLU A 184 42.19 5.73 -0.66
N ARG A 185 40.89 6.05 -0.65
CA ARG A 185 40.40 7.38 -0.99
C ARG A 185 40.85 8.32 0.13
N LEU A 186 41.90 9.10 -0.10
CA LEU A 186 42.21 10.26 0.72
C LEU A 186 40.99 11.20 0.76
N PRO A 187 40.55 11.64 1.95
CA PRO A 187 39.31 12.38 2.08
C PRO A 187 39.45 13.79 1.49
N LEU A 188 38.51 14.14 0.62
CA LEU A 188 38.33 15.48 0.09
C LEU A 188 38.08 16.45 1.26
N LEU A 189 38.88 17.51 1.37
CA LEU A 189 38.67 18.60 2.33
C LEU A 189 37.29 19.21 2.10
N GLN A 190 36.37 19.01 3.05
CA GLN A 190 35.05 19.63 3.01
C GLN A 190 35.15 21.13 3.32
N PRO A 191 34.40 22.00 2.61
CA PRO A 191 34.24 23.39 3.02
C PRO A 191 33.52 23.43 4.37
N HIS A 192 34.04 24.26 5.28
CA HIS A 192 33.55 24.47 6.64
C HIS A 192 32.05 24.77 6.65
N MET A 193 31.24 23.76 6.99
CA MET A 193 29.86 23.95 7.40
C MET A 193 29.89 24.37 8.87
N ALA A 194 29.38 25.56 9.15
CA ALA A 194 29.05 25.96 10.51
C ALA A 194 28.07 24.92 11.10
N PRO A 195 28.23 24.50 12.37
CA PRO A 195 27.33 23.53 12.96
C PRO A 195 26.01 24.24 13.28
N PHE A 196 25.05 24.16 12.36
CA PHE A 196 23.65 24.21 12.75
C PHE A 196 23.35 22.89 13.45
N GLY A 197 23.51 22.87 14.77
CA GLY A 197 23.01 21.78 15.60
C GLY A 197 21.51 21.62 15.39
N PRO A 198 20.96 20.39 15.50
CA PRO A 198 19.52 20.23 15.54
C PRO A 198 19.00 20.98 16.77
N SER A 199 18.11 21.95 16.56
CA SER A 199 17.33 22.54 17.65
C SER A 199 16.66 21.40 18.41
N GLU A 200 16.87 21.37 19.73
CA GLU A 200 16.18 20.47 20.64
C GLU A 200 14.67 20.50 20.35
N PRO A 201 13.96 19.36 20.34
CA PRO A 201 12.51 19.38 20.29
C PRO A 201 12.05 20.05 21.59
N SER A 202 11.59 21.31 21.50
CA SER A 202 11.03 21.99 22.66
C SER A 202 9.88 21.14 23.19
N SER A 203 10.04 20.62 24.40
CA SER A 203 8.99 19.99 25.16
C SER A 203 8.00 21.08 25.61
N SER A 204 7.10 21.44 24.71
CA SER A 204 5.88 22.16 25.03
C SER A 204 4.73 21.32 24.49
N PRO A 205 3.92 20.68 25.36
CA PRO A 205 2.65 20.11 24.93
C PRO A 205 1.71 21.27 24.64
N GLY A 206 1.83 21.85 23.45
CA GLY A 206 0.80 22.71 22.89
C GLY A 206 -0.47 21.88 22.79
N HIS A 207 -1.46 22.19 23.61
CA HIS A 207 -2.81 21.63 23.51
C HIS A 207 -3.42 21.97 22.14
N PHE A 208 -3.18 21.11 21.15
CA PHE A 208 -4.04 21.05 19.98
C PHE A 208 -5.40 20.49 20.41
N LYS A 209 -6.33 21.36 20.78
CA LYS A 209 -7.75 21.01 20.90
C LYS A 209 -8.24 20.64 19.51
N LYS A 210 -8.55 19.36 19.27
CA LYS A 210 -9.30 18.93 18.09
C LYS A 210 -10.63 19.70 18.04
N PRO A 211 -11.00 20.35 16.93
CA PRO A 211 -12.33 20.95 16.81
C PRO A 211 -13.40 19.84 16.87
N PRO A 212 -14.56 20.09 17.51
CA PRO A 212 -15.64 19.11 17.54
C PRO A 212 -16.18 18.86 16.13
N ALA A 213 -16.49 17.60 15.83
CA ALA A 213 -17.09 17.20 14.57
C ALA A 213 -18.44 17.90 14.38
N LYS A 214 -18.68 18.45 13.19
CA LYS A 214 -20.00 18.97 12.82
C LYS A 214 -20.99 17.81 12.80
N PRO A 215 -22.21 17.95 13.36
CA PRO A 215 -23.24 16.93 13.21
C PRO A 215 -23.62 16.82 11.73
N SER A 216 -23.65 15.58 11.24
CA SER A 216 -24.21 15.23 9.95
C SER A 216 -25.71 15.59 9.94
N GLU A 217 -26.10 16.44 9.02
CA GLU A 217 -27.51 16.70 8.71
C GLU A 217 -28.09 15.44 8.04
N ILE A 218 -29.29 15.06 8.47
CA ILE A 218 -30.08 13.94 7.93
C ILE A 218 -30.75 14.39 6.63
#